data_AF-X1P5T9-F1
#
_entry.id   AF-X1P5T9-F1
#
_cell.length_a   1.000
_cell.length_b   1.000
_cell.length_c   1.000
_cell.angle_alpha   90.00
_cell.angle_beta   90.00
_cell.angle_gamma   90.00
#
_symmetry.space_group_name_H-M   'P 1'
#
loop_
_entity.id
_entity.type
_entity.pdbx_description
1 polymer ?
#
loop_
_entity_poly.entity_id
_entity_poly.type
_entity_poly.pdbx_seq_one_letter_code
_entity_poly.pdbx_strand_id
1 'polypeptide(L)' 'MEDVLEVYLRPRNSKMPLVCLDEASKQLVAETRKSIAVEPGKPKRVDAEYRRCGPPAFL' A
#
# COMPACT_ATOMS: atom_id res chain seq x y z
N MET A 1 21.21 0.68 9.41
CA MET A 1 20.47 1.91 9.04
C MET A 1 21.32 3.15 9.30
N GLU A 2 22.10 3.17 10.39
CA GLU A 2 22.99 4.29 10.76
C GLU A 2 24.09 4.58 9.73
N ASP A 3 24.69 3.56 9.10
CA ASP A 3 25.73 3.73 8.06
C ASP A 3 25.25 4.50 6.80
N VAL A 4 23.94 4.64 6.61
CA VAL A 4 23.34 5.31 5.44
C VAL A 4 23.12 6.80 5.73
N LEU A 5 23.17 7.23 7.00
CA LEU A 5 22.88 8.61 7.39
C LEU A 5 23.92 9.60 6.85
N GLU A 6 25.18 9.20 6.76
CA GLU A 6 26.25 10.02 6.16
C GLU A 6 25.98 10.37 4.70
N VAL A 7 25.23 9.53 3.97
CA VAL A 7 24.87 9.77 2.57
C VAL A 7 23.93 10.97 2.44
N TYR A 8 23.05 11.18 3.42
CA TYR A 8 22.13 12.32 3.44
C TYR A 8 22.82 13.66 3.71
N LEU A 9 24.00 13.65 4.33
CA LEU A 9 24.79 14.86 4.61
C LEU A 9 25.64 15.32 3.41
N ARG A 10 25.75 14.53 2.35
CA ARG A 10 26.60 14.83 1.19
C ARG A 10 26.04 16.00 0.37
N PRO A 11 26.90 16.85 -0.23
CA PRO A 11 26.46 17.90 -1.15
C PRO A 11 25.67 17.32 -2.32
N ARG A 12 24.60 18.03 -2.73
CA ARG A 12 23.70 17.55 -3.77
C ARG A 12 24.40 17.56 -5.14
N ASN A 13 24.51 16.39 -5.75
CA ASN A 13 25.13 16.20 -7.07
C ASN A 13 24.04 15.97 -8.13
N SER A 14 23.98 16.81 -9.16
CA SER A 14 22.98 16.71 -10.24
C SER A 14 23.11 15.44 -11.06
N LYS A 15 24.28 14.79 -11.08
CA LYS A 15 24.51 13.49 -11.74
C LYS A 15 24.06 12.29 -10.88
N MET A 16 23.76 12.50 -9.60
CA MET A 16 23.29 11.46 -8.68
C MET A 16 22.05 11.95 -7.92
N PRO A 17 20.85 11.85 -8.53
CA PRO A 17 19.62 12.30 -7.88
C PRO A 17 19.32 11.47 -6.63
N LEU A 18 18.94 12.15 -5.55
CA LEU A 18 18.45 11.48 -4.35
C LEU A 18 17.09 10.85 -4.67
N VAL A 19 17.02 9.52 -4.60
CA VAL A 19 15.77 8.78 -4.73
C VAL A 19 15.28 8.42 -3.34
N CYS A 20 14.15 9.02 -2.94
CA CYS A 20 13.47 8.59 -1.72
C CYS A 20 12.69 7.32 -2.04
N LEU A 21 13.05 6.21 -1.41
CA LEU A 21 12.26 4.99 -1.44
C LEU A 21 11.28 5.05 -0.26
N ASP A 22 9.99 4.96 -0.54
CA ASP A 22 8.97 4.76 0.48
C ASP A 22 8.51 3.29 0.42
N GLU A 23 8.34 2.65 1.59
CA GLU A 23 7.93 1.25 1.65
C GLU A 23 6.41 1.13 1.50
N ALA A 24 5.95 1.05 0.25
CA ALA A 24 4.54 0.85 -0.04
C ALA A 24 4.19 -0.64 -0.05
N SER A 25 3.64 -1.17 1.05
CA SER A 25 3.07 -2.52 1.09
C SER A 25 1.58 -2.50 0.68
N LYS A 26 1.29 -2.86 -0.57
CA LYS A 26 -0.10 -3.03 -1.02
C LYS A 26 -0.56 -4.45 -0.73
N GLN A 27 -1.42 -4.63 0.28
CA GLN A 27 -2.03 -5.94 0.52
C GLN A 27 -3.11 -6.22 -0.53
N LEU A 28 -3.06 -7.37 -1.19
CA LEU A 28 -4.14 -7.83 -2.05
C LEU A 28 -5.20 -8.56 -1.21
N VAL A 29 -6.42 -8.04 -1.22
CA VAL A 29 -7.59 -8.62 -0.55
C VAL A 29 -8.77 -8.70 -1.51
N ALA A 30 -9.57 -9.75 -1.39
CA ALA A 30 -10.80 -9.93 -2.14
C ALA A 30 -11.99 -10.10 -1.18
N GLU A 31 -13.16 -9.56 -1.54
CA GLU A 31 -14.40 -9.78 -0.78
C GLU A 31 -14.79 -11.26 -0.87
N THR A 32 -15.05 -11.89 0.28
CA THR A 32 -15.48 -13.30 0.32
C THR A 32 -16.96 -13.45 -0.01
N ARG A 33 -17.77 -12.41 0.25
CA ARG A 33 -19.23 -12.43 0.08
C ARG A 33 -19.70 -11.20 -0.68
N LYS A 34 -20.70 -11.39 -1.55
CA LYS A 34 -21.34 -10.27 -2.26
C LYS A 34 -22.06 -9.38 -1.25
N SER A 35 -21.84 -8.06 -1.35
CA SER A 35 -22.59 -7.09 -0.56
C SER A 35 -24.08 -7.23 -0.84
N ILE A 36 -24.89 -7.33 0.21
CA ILE A 36 -26.35 -7.39 0.11
C ILE A 36 -26.86 -6.03 -0.36
N ALA A 37 -27.85 -6.03 -1.26
CA ALA A 37 -28.48 -4.81 -1.73
C ALA A 37 -29.14 -4.08 -0.55
N VAL A 38 -28.91 -2.78 -0.49
CA VAL A 38 -29.36 -1.95 0.63
C VAL A 38 -30.72 -1.37 0.28
N GLU A 39 -31.67 -1.43 1.22
CA GLU A 39 -32.97 -0.77 1.04
C GLU A 39 -32.82 0.76 1.02
N PRO A 40 -33.70 1.48 0.30
CA PRO A 40 -33.69 2.94 0.26
C PRO A 40 -33.72 3.54 1.68
N GLY A 41 -32.79 4.46 1.98
CA GLY A 41 -32.71 5.14 3.28
C GLY A 41 -31.83 4.45 4.32
N LYS A 42 -31.25 3.27 4.04
CA LYS A 42 -30.25 2.63 4.91
C LYS A 42 -28.84 2.85 4.37
N PRO A 43 -27.82 3.07 5.23
CA PRO A 43 -26.44 3.17 4.80
C PRO A 43 -25.92 1.81 4.33
N LYS A 44 -25.05 1.81 3.31
CA LYS A 44 -24.44 0.58 2.78
C LYS A 44 -23.58 -0.10 3.85
N ARG A 45 -23.85 -1.37 4.08
CA ARG A 45 -23.07 -2.24 4.97
C ARG A 45 -22.37 -3.30 4.13
N VAL A 46 -21.06 -3.42 4.30
CA VAL A 46 -20.22 -4.44 3.67
C VAL A 46 -19.77 -5.38 4.77
N ASP A 47 -19.78 -6.69 4.50
CA ASP A 47 -19.27 -7.70 5.41
C ASP A 47 -17.76 -7.49 5.62
N ALA A 48 -17.27 -7.70 6.83
CA ALA A 48 -15.85 -7.55 7.15
C ALA A 48 -15.01 -8.76 6.71
N GLU A 49 -15.63 -9.87 6.31
CA GLU A 49 -14.94 -11.06 5.85
C GLU A 49 -14.27 -10.86 4.47
N TYR A 50 -12.95 -11.04 4.44
CA TYR A 50 -12.15 -10.96 3.21
C TYR A 50 -11.15 -12.10 3.09
N ARG A 51 -10.76 -12.43 1.86
CA ARG A 51 -9.71 -13.39 1.54
C ARG A 51 -8.39 -12.67 1.26
N ARG A 52 -7.31 -13.10 1.93
CA ARG A 52 -5.94 -12.65 1.60
C ARG A 52 -5.50 -13.28 0.28
N CYS A 53 -5.11 -12.46 -0.69
CA CYS A 53 -4.64 -12.88 -2.01
C CYS A 53 -3.10 -12.85 -2.12
N GLY A 54 -2.40 -12.72 -0.99
CA GLY A 54 -0.94 -12.63 -0.94
C GLY A 54 -0.40 -11.22 -1.26
N PRO A 55 0.93 -11.07 -1.26
CA PRO A 55 1.57 -9.85 -1.74
C PRO A 55 1.47 -9.78 -3.28
N PRO A 56 1.38 -8.57 -3.86
CA PRO A 56 1.42 -8.41 -5.30
C PRO A 56 2.77 -8.90 -5.83
N ALA A 57 2.74 -9.83 -6.78
CA ALA A 57 3.93 -10.20 -7.52
C ALA A 57 4.30 -9.05 -8.47
N PHE A 58 5.55 -8.60 -8.42
CA PHE A 58 6.11 -7.77 -9.48
C PHE A 58 6.36 -8.68 -10.69
N LEU A 59 5.64 -8.46 -11.80
CA LEU A 59 5.89 -9.07 -13.12
C LEU A 59 6.80 -8.15 -13.94
#